data_AF-H1BA94-F1
#
_entry.id   AF-H1BA94-F1
#
_cell.length_a   1.000
_cell.length_b   1.000
_cell.length_c   1.000
_cell.angle_alpha   90.00
_cell.angle_beta   90.00
_cell.angle_gamma   90.00
#
_symmetry.space_group_name_H-M   'P 1'
#
loop_
_entity.id
_entity.type
_entity.pdbx_description
1 polymer ?
#
loop_
_entity_poly.entity_id
_entity_poly.type
_entity_poly.pdbx_seq_one_letter_code
_entity_poly.pdbx_strand_id
1 'polypeptide(L)'
;MTGALTVEAMEANGSPVNAAAVRVYGRTEDTSTFIMCCYTDENGLSEPIFLPAPNSIHSMQSNPQVCPYAAYDVHVTKDDYDKEVINGVQIFPDTTSSLRVIMQCCNGRPPKTNTI
;
A
#
# COMPACT_ATOMS: atom_id res chain seq x y z
N MET A 1 -5.27 -14.82 10.29
CA MET A 1 -5.41 -13.54 11.03
C MET A 1 -5.40 -12.42 10.00
N THR A 2 -5.80 -11.21 10.35
CA THR A 2 -5.80 -10.07 9.41
C THR A 2 -5.10 -8.88 10.03
N GLY A 3 -4.35 -8.14 9.22
CA GLY A 3 -3.90 -6.78 9.55
C GLY A 3 -4.72 -5.76 8.76
N ALA A 4 -4.74 -4.52 9.25
CA ALA A 4 -5.35 -3.40 8.54
C ALA A 4 -4.28 -2.50 7.93
N LEU A 5 -4.48 -2.05 6.70
CA LEU A 5 -3.68 -1.05 6.02
C LEU A 5 -4.54 0.16 5.68
N THR A 6 -4.14 1.34 6.13
CA THR A 6 -4.70 2.61 5.68
C THR A 6 -3.67 3.33 4.82
N VAL A 7 -4.06 3.75 3.61
CA VAL A 7 -3.19 4.51 2.70
C VAL A 7 -3.57 5.98 2.75
N GLU A 8 -2.57 6.84 2.92
CA GLU A 8 -2.71 8.31 2.91
C GLU A 8 -1.96 8.86 1.68
N ALA A 9 -2.70 9.38 0.70
CA ALA A 9 -2.15 10.00 -0.50
C ALA A 9 -2.08 11.52 -0.34
N MET A 10 -0.86 12.07 -0.42
CA MET A 10 -0.58 13.49 -0.22
C MET A 10 0.30 14.03 -1.35
N GLU A 11 0.20 15.31 -1.66
CA GLU A 11 1.22 16.02 -2.41
C GLU A 11 2.42 16.38 -1.52
N ALA A 12 3.56 16.72 -2.13
CA ALA A 12 4.76 17.12 -1.40
C ALA A 12 4.58 18.40 -0.55
N ASN A 13 3.61 19.26 -0.91
CA ASN A 13 3.22 20.46 -0.16
C ASN A 13 2.32 20.15 1.05
N GLY A 14 1.93 18.89 1.26
CA GLY A 14 1.03 18.45 2.33
C GLY A 14 -0.46 18.51 1.99
N SER A 15 -0.85 18.84 0.76
CA SER A 15 -2.24 18.80 0.31
C SER A 15 -2.72 17.37 0.07
N PRO A 16 -3.93 17.00 0.50
CA PRO A 16 -4.47 15.66 0.28
C PRO A 16 -4.79 15.42 -1.19
N VAL A 17 -4.56 14.18 -1.64
CA VAL A 17 -4.91 13.75 -2.99
C VAL A 17 -6.15 12.88 -2.91
N ASN A 18 -7.30 13.48 -3.20
CA ASN A 18 -8.60 12.79 -3.20
C ASN A 18 -8.78 11.87 -4.40
N ALA A 19 -9.64 10.86 -4.30
CA ALA A 19 -9.98 9.94 -5.39
C ALA A 19 -8.76 9.29 -6.08
N ALA A 20 -7.63 9.13 -5.37
CA ALA A 20 -6.51 8.36 -5.85
C ALA A 20 -6.86 6.87 -5.75
N ALA A 21 -6.69 6.13 -6.84
CA ALA A 21 -6.94 4.70 -6.87
C ALA A 21 -5.77 3.96 -6.19
N VAL A 22 -6.07 3.27 -5.10
CA VAL A 22 -5.15 2.42 -4.34
C VAL A 22 -5.40 0.98 -4.76
N ARG A 23 -4.41 0.34 -5.37
CA ARG A 23 -4.47 -1.08 -5.77
C ARG A 23 -3.46 -1.87 -4.94
N VAL A 24 -3.93 -2.95 -4.31
CA VAL A 24 -3.09 -3.81 -3.48
C VAL A 24 -2.87 -5.14 -4.18
N TYR A 25 -1.62 -5.61 -4.16
CA TYR A 25 -1.19 -6.88 -4.73
C TYR A 25 -0.53 -7.72 -3.65
N GLY A 26 -0.91 -9.00 -3.55
CA GLY A 26 -0.23 -9.97 -2.70
C GLY A 26 1.12 -10.30 -3.30
N ARG A 27 2.18 -10.20 -2.49
CA ARG A 27 3.55 -10.49 -2.93
C ARG A 27 3.93 -11.91 -2.55
N THR A 28 4.36 -12.68 -3.55
CA THR A 28 5.06 -13.97 -3.38
C THR A 28 6.49 -13.83 -3.88
N GLU A 29 7.35 -14.85 -3.71
CA GLU A 29 8.74 -14.80 -4.19
C GLU A 29 8.82 -14.54 -5.70
N ASP A 30 7.87 -15.06 -6.48
CA ASP A 30 7.94 -15.04 -7.95
C ASP A 30 6.91 -14.11 -8.62
N THR A 31 5.80 -13.78 -7.94
CA THR A 31 4.70 -13.03 -8.58
C THR A 31 3.96 -12.09 -7.62
N SER A 32 3.38 -11.03 -8.17
CA SER A 32 2.45 -10.12 -7.49
C SER A 32 1.02 -10.36 -8.02
N THR A 33 0.09 -10.74 -7.15
CA THR A 33 -1.31 -11.06 -7.52
C THR A 33 -2.26 -9.95 -7.08
N PHE A 34 -3.10 -9.42 -7.97
CA PHE A 34 -4.08 -8.40 -7.59
C PHE A 34 -5.07 -8.91 -6.54
N ILE A 35 -5.31 -8.11 -5.49
CA ILE A 35 -6.24 -8.44 -4.41
C ILE A 35 -7.47 -7.54 -4.48
N MET A 36 -7.26 -6.22 -4.44
CA MET A 36 -8.37 -5.27 -4.37
C MET A 36 -7.97 -3.86 -4.83
N CYS A 37 -8.98 -3.04 -5.07
CA CYS A 37 -8.85 -1.62 -5.37
C CYS A 37 -9.83 -0.82 -4.50
N CYS A 38 -9.38 0.32 -3.97
CA CYS A 38 -10.23 1.34 -3.35
C CYS A 38 -9.76 2.74 -3.75
N TYR A 39 -10.42 3.77 -3.23
CA TYR A 39 -10.09 5.17 -3.52
C TYR A 39 -9.89 5.95 -2.22
N THR A 40 -9.05 6.99 -2.27
CA THR A 40 -8.92 7.94 -1.17
C THR A 40 -10.08 8.92 -1.12
N ASP A 41 -10.44 9.35 0.09
CA ASP A 41 -11.46 10.36 0.36
C ASP A 41 -10.94 11.79 0.18
N GLU A 42 -11.72 12.80 0.57
CA GLU A 42 -11.33 14.22 0.50
C GLU A 42 -10.12 14.60 1.36
N ASN A 43 -9.81 13.79 2.39
CA ASN A 43 -8.65 13.95 3.26
C ASN A 43 -7.43 13.15 2.74
N GLY A 44 -7.55 12.52 1.58
CA GLY A 44 -6.47 11.70 1.00
C GLY A 44 -6.35 10.33 1.67
N LEU A 45 -7.33 9.90 2.48
CA LEU A 45 -7.28 8.64 3.22
C LEU A 45 -8.12 7.56 2.53
N SER A 46 -7.58 6.35 2.44
CA SER A 46 -8.37 5.17 2.08
C SER A 46 -9.19 4.70 3.28
N GLU A 47 -10.28 3.98 3.02
CA GLU A 47 -10.85 3.10 4.05
C GLU A 47 -9.81 2.05 4.50
N PRO A 48 -9.91 1.53 5.74
CA PRO A 48 -9.05 0.46 6.21
C PRO A 48 -9.15 -0.79 5.32
N ILE A 49 -8.02 -1.22 4.77
CA ILE A 49 -7.93 -2.40 3.91
C ILE A 49 -7.51 -3.59 4.79
N PHE A 50 -8.42 -4.55 4.99
CA PHE A 50 -8.13 -5.76 5.76
C PHE A 50 -7.43 -6.79 4.86
N LEU A 51 -6.19 -7.12 5.21
CA LEU A 51 -5.33 -8.03 4.45
C LEU A 51 -4.98 -9.27 5.28
N PRO A 52 -4.91 -10.47 4.67
CA PRO A 52 -4.44 -11.66 5.35
C PRO A 52 -3.06 -11.46 5.98
N ALA A 53 -2.85 -11.95 7.20
CA ALA A 53 -1.56 -11.93 7.85
C ALA A 53 -1.25 -13.29 8.49
N PRO A 54 0.05 -13.67 8.58
CA PRO A 54 0.47 -14.87 9.30
C PRO A 54 0.03 -14.83 10.76
N ASN A 55 0.04 -15.99 11.42
CA ASN A 55 -0.32 -16.06 12.83
C ASN A 55 0.71 -15.33 13.70
N SER A 56 0.27 -14.51 14.67
CA SER A 56 1.15 -13.76 15.57
C SER A 56 2.03 -14.66 16.45
N ILE A 57 1.64 -15.92 16.67
CA ILE A 57 2.45 -16.93 17.39
C ILE A 57 3.82 -17.10 16.74
N HIS A 58 3.93 -16.87 15.43
CA HIS A 58 5.19 -16.97 14.69
C HIS A 58 6.24 -15.95 15.13
N SER A 59 5.84 -14.77 15.63
CA SER A 59 6.77 -13.77 16.18
C SER A 59 7.49 -14.23 17.46
N MET A 60 6.97 -15.27 18.13
CA MET A 60 7.54 -15.81 19.36
C MET A 60 8.48 -17.00 19.11
N GLN A 61 8.64 -17.43 17.86
CA GLN A 61 9.47 -18.57 17.50
C GLN A 61 10.81 -18.07 16.95
N SER A 62 11.93 -18.55 17.50
CA SER A 62 13.28 -18.24 16.99
C SER A 62 13.61 -18.89 15.63
N ASN A 63 12.61 -19.39 14.91
CA ASN A 63 12.80 -20.07 13.63
C ASN A 63 12.84 -19.03 12.50
N PRO A 64 14.00 -18.82 11.83
CA PRO A 64 14.14 -17.83 10.78
C PRO A 64 13.33 -18.15 9.50
N GLN A 65 12.79 -19.36 9.37
CA GLN A 65 11.91 -19.72 8.24
C GLN A 65 10.47 -19.23 8.39
N VAL A 66 10.11 -18.64 9.53
CA VAL A 66 8.73 -18.25 9.81
C VAL A 66 8.61 -16.72 9.80
N CYS A 67 8.06 -16.17 8.72
CA CYS A 67 7.84 -14.73 8.58
C CYS A 67 6.64 -14.28 9.44
N PRO A 68 6.80 -13.30 10.36
CA PRO A 68 5.73 -12.84 11.23
C PRO A 68 4.75 -11.85 10.56
N TYR A 69 4.98 -11.50 9.30
CA TYR A 69 4.17 -10.58 8.49
C TYR A 69 3.99 -11.11 7.07
N ALA A 70 2.94 -10.62 6.40
CA ALA A 70 2.79 -10.77 4.96
C ALA A 70 3.26 -9.49 4.25
N ALA A 71 3.83 -9.64 3.06
CA ALA A 71 4.29 -8.52 2.24
C ALA A 71 3.30 -8.25 1.09
N TYR A 72 3.05 -6.98 0.81
CA TYR A 72 2.13 -6.53 -0.23
C TYR A 72 2.75 -5.42 -1.07
N ASP A 73 2.40 -5.37 -2.35
CA ASP A 73 2.75 -4.23 -3.20
C ASP A 73 1.53 -3.32 -3.32
N VAL A 74 1.74 -2.01 -3.16
CA VAL A 74 0.68 -0.99 -3.18
C VAL A 74 0.98 -0.03 -4.32
N HIS A 75 0.04 0.05 -5.27
CA HIS A 75 0.11 0.98 -6.39
C HIS A 75 -0.91 2.08 -6.18
N VAL A 76 -0.47 3.34 -6.20
CA VAL A 76 -1.35 4.51 -6.10
C VAL A 76 -1.31 5.26 -7.42
N THR A 77 -2.48 5.48 -8.01
CA THR A 77 -2.62 6.15 -9.31
C THR A 77 -3.74 7.17 -9.29
N LYS A 78 -3.53 8.31 -9.95
CA LYS A 78 -4.56 9.31 -10.23
C LYS A 78 -4.24 9.98 -11.56
N ASP A 79 -5.26 10.39 -12.29
CA ASP A 79 -5.07 11.19 -13.50
C ASP A 79 -4.30 12.47 -13.17
N ASP A 80 -3.41 12.89 -14.07
CA ASP A 80 -2.48 14.01 -13.88
C ASP A 80 -1.45 13.86 -12.76
N TYR A 81 -1.27 12.66 -12.21
CA TYR A 81 -0.18 12.34 -11.26
C TYR A 81 0.71 11.22 -11.79
N ASP A 82 1.97 11.21 -11.35
CA ASP A 82 2.84 10.06 -11.54
C ASP A 82 2.28 8.86 -10.76
N LYS A 83 2.46 7.65 -11.31
CA LYS A 83 2.10 6.41 -10.63
C LYS A 83 3.16 6.09 -9.58
N GLU A 84 2.71 5.93 -8.34
CA GLU A 84 3.54 5.52 -7.22
C GLU A 84 3.39 4.01 -6.95
N VAL A 85 4.53 3.35 -6.74
CA VAL A 85 4.61 1.90 -6.49
C VAL A 85 5.44 1.67 -5.25
N ILE A 86 4.82 1.13 -4.22
CA ILE A 86 5.46 0.80 -2.93
C ILE A 86 5.49 -0.71 -2.82
N ASN A 87 6.71 -1.25 -2.86
CA ASN A 87 6.94 -2.69 -2.85
C ASN A 87 7.16 -3.20 -1.42
N GLY A 88 6.61 -4.38 -1.10
CA GLY A 88 6.93 -5.10 0.13
C GLY A 88 6.43 -4.45 1.42
N VAL A 89 5.28 -3.78 1.38
CA VAL A 89 4.59 -3.24 2.56
C VAL A 89 4.26 -4.40 3.51
N GLN A 90 4.80 -4.32 4.73
CA GLN A 90 4.67 -5.40 5.73
C GLN A 90 3.39 -5.21 6.54
N ILE A 91 2.55 -6.23 6.56
CA ILE A 91 1.30 -6.25 7.31
C ILE A 91 1.36 -7.32 8.40
N PHE A 92 1.26 -6.86 9.64
CA PHE A 92 1.26 -7.70 10.83
C PHE A 92 -0.17 -8.06 11.24
N PRO A 93 -0.39 -9.26 11.82
CA PRO A 93 -1.70 -9.65 12.32
C PRO A 93 -2.17 -8.73 13.45
N ASP A 94 -3.49 -8.49 13.50
CA ASP A 94 -4.19 -7.72 14.54
C ASP A 94 -3.63 -6.30 14.77
N THR A 95 -2.96 -5.75 13.76
CA THR A 95 -2.33 -4.43 13.81
C THR A 95 -2.87 -3.55 12.69
N THR A 96 -3.02 -2.25 12.97
CA THR A 96 -3.31 -1.23 11.95
C THR A 96 -2.01 -0.55 11.53
N SER A 97 -1.71 -0.63 10.24
CA SER A 97 -0.56 0.00 9.61
C SER A 97 -1.03 1.19 8.77
N SER A 98 -0.25 2.28 8.78
CA SER A 98 -0.51 3.46 7.96
C SER A 98 0.63 3.63 6.94
N LEU A 99 0.28 3.76 5.66
CA LEU A 99 1.23 4.01 4.58
C LEU A 99 0.96 5.38 3.97
N ARG A 100 1.88 6.32 4.18
CA ARG A 100 1.86 7.61 3.50
C ARG A 100 2.55 7.50 2.14
N VAL A 101 1.88 8.00 1.10
CA VAL A 101 2.36 8.04 -0.29
C VAL A 101 2.36 9.49 -0.75
N ILE A 102 3.52 9.98 -1.18
CA ILE A 102 3.66 11.31 -1.77
C ILE A 102 3.47 11.18 -3.28
N MET A 103 2.41 11.77 -3.83
CA MET A 103 2.13 11.78 -5.26
C MET A 103 2.65 13.07 -5.90
N GLN A 104 3.28 12.94 -7.06
CA GLN A 104 3.77 14.08 -7.82
C GLN A 104 2.81 14.43 -8.95
N CYS A 105 2.24 15.64 -8.92
CA CYS A 105 1.47 16.17 -10.02
C CYS A 105 2.35 16.32 -11.27
N CYS A 106 1.82 15.90 -12.41
CA CYS A 106 2.49 15.90 -13.69
C CYS A 106 2.68 17.31 -14.26
N ASN A 107 1.85 18.28 -13.87
CA ASN A 107 1.91 19.68 -14.34
C ASN A 107 2.04 19.80 -15.88
N GLY A 108 1.25 19.02 -16.62
CA GLY A 108 1.26 19.00 -18.09
C GLY A 108 2.36 18.14 -18.74
N ARG A 109 3.23 17.51 -17.94
CA ARG A 109 4.12 16.43 -18.40
C ARG A 109 3.33 15.13 -18.57
N PRO A 110 3.74 14.19 -19.44
CA PRO A 110 3.21 12.82 -19.38
C PRO A 110 3.50 12.16 -18.01
N PRO A 111 2.54 11.38 -17.45
CA PRO A 111 2.76 10.60 -16.24
C PRO A 111 3.91 9.63 -16.36
N LYS A 112 4.79 9.61 -15.35
CA LYS A 112 5.78 8.55 -15.18
C LYS A 112 5.11 7.38 -14.50
N THR A 113 5.55 6.18 -14.87
CA THR A 113 5.39 5.01 -14.03
C THR A 113 6.72 4.77 -13.36
N ASN A 114 6.78 4.90 -12.03
CA ASN A 114 7.90 4.38 -11.27
C ASN A 114 7.87 2.85 -11.39
N THR A 115 8.61 2.32 -12.37
CA THR A 115 8.93 0.89 -12.48
C THR A 115 10.35 0.78 -11.96
N ILE A 116 10.53 0.04 -10.87
CA ILE A 116 11.87 -0.31 -10.36
C ILE A 116 12.56 -1.21 -11.39
#